data_AF-A0A817YAN6-F1
#
_entry.id   AF-A0A817YAN6-F1
#
_cell.length_a   1.000
_cell.length_b   1.000
_cell.length_c   1.000
_cell.angle_alpha   90.00
_cell.angle_beta   90.00
_cell.angle_gamma   90.00
#
_symmetry.space_group_name_H-M   'P 1'
#
loop_
_entity.id
_entity.type
_entity.pdbx_description
1 polymer ?
#
loop_
_entity_poly.entity_id
_entity_poly.type
_entity_poly.pdbx_seq_one_letter_code
_entity_poly.pdbx_strand_id
1 'polypeptide(L)'
;MSAQFPTVSIPNWQTLITGARPSLHGRTGNAMLTPYTFDSIFASSMSVGMKNGITGDGWWSILLNGHLTPFYGDGTSPTLTNNFDDAFYTHGHSDHNKDIAYNQRFHDAINSQTVQQRSNAIVRFDYDLFLSFYGDIDGQSHSFGVQSSQTQSAIDHKVAFVREGINAITALDATTQTRTVFIVTSDHGHVNVGGHGGDA
;
A
#
# COMPACT_ATOMS: atom_id res chain seq x y z
N MET A 1 11.71 8.08 9.37
CA MET A 1 11.47 8.97 8.22
C MET A 1 10.51 10.05 8.71
N SER A 2 10.75 11.35 8.51
CA SER A 2 9.85 12.35 9.12
C SER A 2 8.59 12.60 8.28
N ALA A 3 7.42 12.25 8.82
CA ALA A 3 6.12 12.62 8.27
C ALA A 3 5.97 14.15 8.18
N GLN A 4 5.17 14.60 7.22
CA GLN A 4 4.79 16.00 7.06
C GLN A 4 3.57 16.35 7.90
N PHE A 5 3.50 17.61 8.34
CA PHE A 5 2.30 18.13 8.97
C PHE A 5 1.20 18.42 7.92
N PRO A 6 -0.05 17.99 8.16
CA PRO A 6 -0.52 17.17 9.29
C PRO A 6 -0.14 15.70 9.13
N THR A 7 0.24 15.03 10.22
CA THR A 7 0.72 13.63 10.25
C THR A 7 -0.42 12.63 10.11
N VAL A 8 -1.19 12.73 9.03
CA VAL A 8 -2.36 11.89 8.71
C VAL A 8 -2.19 11.25 7.34
N SER A 9 -2.93 10.19 7.07
CA SER A 9 -2.58 9.21 6.03
C SER A 9 -2.50 9.78 4.63
N ILE A 10 -3.60 10.29 4.08
CA ILE A 10 -3.66 10.67 2.66
C ILE A 10 -2.64 11.76 2.29
N PRO A 11 -2.48 12.86 3.06
CA PRO A 11 -1.43 13.86 2.80
C PRO A 11 -0.01 13.28 2.78
N ASN A 12 0.31 12.35 3.69
CA ASN A 12 1.65 11.80 3.80
C ASN A 12 1.95 10.74 2.75
N TRP A 13 0.98 9.88 2.40
CA TRP A 13 1.10 9.00 1.24
C TRP A 13 1.26 9.79 -0.05
N GLN A 14 0.49 10.87 -0.23
CA GLN A 14 0.66 11.74 -1.39
C GLN A 14 2.05 12.38 -1.40
N THR A 15 2.56 12.83 -0.26
CA THR A 15 3.94 13.35 -0.15
C THR A 15 4.97 12.29 -0.53
N LEU A 16 4.86 11.08 0.01
CA LEU A 16 5.81 10.01 -0.25
C LEU A 16 5.87 9.63 -1.74
N ILE A 17 4.73 9.67 -2.40
CA ILE A 17 4.58 9.23 -3.80
C ILE A 17 4.86 10.33 -4.82
N THR A 18 4.67 11.61 -4.47
CA THR A 18 4.85 12.76 -5.38
C THR A 18 6.06 13.63 -5.04
N GLY A 19 6.61 13.52 -3.83
CA GLY A 19 7.64 14.42 -3.30
C GLY A 19 7.13 15.83 -2.94
N ALA A 20 5.90 16.19 -3.30
CA ALA A 20 5.30 17.47 -2.93
C ALA A 20 4.83 17.43 -1.47
N ARG A 21 5.05 18.50 -0.70
CA ARG A 21 4.56 18.60 0.67
C ARG A 21 3.06 18.97 0.72
N PRO A 22 2.37 18.80 1.86
CA PRO A 22 0.98 19.25 2.03
C PRO A 22 0.73 20.71 1.68
N SER A 23 1.70 21.60 1.95
CA SER A 23 1.64 23.01 1.57
C SER A 23 1.72 23.28 0.06
N LEU A 24 2.18 22.30 -0.73
CA LEU A 24 2.26 22.38 -2.19
C LEU A 24 1.09 21.67 -2.86
N HIS A 25 0.79 20.44 -2.44
CA HIS A 25 -0.30 19.66 -3.02
C HIS A 25 -1.69 19.97 -2.44
N GLY A 26 -1.77 20.87 -1.46
CA GLY A 26 -3.02 21.42 -0.92
C GLY A 26 -3.88 20.42 -0.14
N ARG A 27 -3.38 19.21 0.13
CA ARG A 27 -4.14 18.19 0.86
C ARG A 27 -3.69 18.16 2.31
N THR A 28 -4.62 18.48 3.21
CA THR A 28 -4.37 18.65 4.64
C THR A 28 -5.23 17.75 5.52
N GLY A 29 -5.83 16.69 4.95
CA GLY A 29 -6.66 15.75 5.68
C GLY A 29 -7.07 14.55 4.82
N ASN A 30 -7.79 13.62 5.45
CA ASN A 30 -8.26 12.38 4.80
C ASN A 30 -9.60 12.55 4.06
N ALA A 31 -10.31 13.66 4.28
CA ALA A 31 -11.58 13.92 3.62
C ALA A 31 -11.40 14.23 2.12
N MET A 32 -12.44 13.98 1.33
CA MET A 32 -12.56 14.36 -0.09
C MET A 32 -11.43 13.81 -0.97
N LEU A 33 -11.53 12.52 -1.30
CA LEU A 33 -10.62 11.86 -2.24
C LEU A 33 -10.76 12.44 -3.65
N THR A 34 -9.76 13.20 -4.09
CA THR A 34 -9.58 13.61 -5.49
C THR A 34 -8.30 13.01 -6.07
N PRO A 35 -8.19 12.87 -7.40
CA PRO A 35 -6.93 12.48 -8.04
C PRO A 35 -5.78 13.41 -7.68
N TYR A 36 -4.55 12.89 -7.70
CA TYR A 36 -3.35 13.69 -7.53
C TYR A 36 -3.20 14.73 -8.64
N THR A 37 -2.74 15.91 -8.27
CA THR A 37 -2.48 17.03 -9.20
C THR A 37 -1.00 17.18 -9.55
N PHE A 38 -0.15 16.32 -9.00
CA PHE A 38 1.31 16.29 -9.19
C PHE A 38 1.70 14.92 -9.71
N ASP A 39 2.68 14.86 -10.59
CA ASP A 39 3.26 13.60 -11.06
C ASP A 39 3.70 12.75 -9.87
N SER A 40 3.27 11.49 -9.86
CA SER A 40 3.74 10.50 -8.91
C SER A 40 4.95 9.75 -9.46
N ILE A 41 5.66 9.02 -8.61
CA ILE A 41 6.65 8.03 -9.04
C ILE A 41 6.03 6.97 -9.97
N PHE A 42 4.73 6.70 -9.85
CA PHE A 42 3.99 5.82 -10.76
C PHE A 42 3.81 6.47 -12.14
N ALA A 43 3.35 7.72 -12.21
CA ALA A 43 3.25 8.44 -13.48
C ALA A 43 4.64 8.58 -14.15
N SER A 44 5.67 8.85 -13.34
CA SER A 44 7.06 9.00 -13.82
C SER A 44 7.59 7.69 -14.39
N SER A 45 7.37 6.55 -13.70
CA SER A 45 7.77 5.23 -14.20
C SER A 45 7.02 4.85 -15.49
N MET A 46 5.71 5.12 -15.57
CA MET A 46 4.95 4.91 -16.82
C MET A 46 5.48 5.72 -17.99
N SER A 47 5.90 6.98 -17.76
CA SER A 47 6.39 7.86 -18.83
C SER A 47 7.64 7.31 -19.54
N VAL A 48 8.38 6.42 -18.88
CA VAL A 48 9.57 5.74 -19.42
C VAL A 48 9.32 4.27 -19.77
N GLY A 49 8.05 3.84 -19.79
CA GLY A 49 7.66 2.49 -20.19
C GLY A 49 7.82 1.41 -19.10
N MET A 50 8.08 1.79 -17.86
CA MET A 50 8.10 0.85 -16.73
C MET A 50 6.68 0.42 -16.33
N LYS A 51 6.54 -0.83 -15.93
CA LYS A 51 5.29 -1.40 -15.42
C LYS A 51 5.23 -1.18 -13.93
N ASN A 52 4.10 -0.66 -13.45
CA ASN A 52 3.90 -0.44 -12.03
C ASN A 52 2.59 -1.01 -11.50
N GLY A 53 2.56 -1.28 -10.20
CA GLY A 53 1.42 -1.93 -9.54
C GLY A 53 1.28 -1.54 -8.08
N ILE A 54 0.07 -1.74 -7.56
CA ILE A 54 -0.25 -1.50 -6.15
C ILE A 54 -1.20 -2.58 -5.64
N THR A 55 -1.02 -2.96 -4.38
CA THR A 55 -2.02 -3.69 -3.59
C THR A 55 -2.33 -2.87 -2.33
N GLY A 56 -3.61 -2.75 -1.99
CA GLY A 56 -4.08 -1.84 -0.97
C GLY A 56 -5.55 -1.52 -1.12
N ASP A 57 -6.02 -0.56 -0.33
CA ASP A 57 -7.42 -0.13 -0.32
C ASP A 57 -7.88 0.54 -1.63
N GLY A 58 -9.20 0.61 -1.81
CA GLY A 58 -9.84 1.16 -3.01
C GLY A 58 -9.55 2.65 -3.27
N TRP A 59 -9.19 3.45 -2.25
CA TRP A 59 -8.90 4.87 -2.41
C TRP A 59 -7.69 5.14 -3.30
N TRP A 60 -6.76 4.19 -3.41
CA TRP A 60 -5.64 4.28 -4.36
C TRP A 60 -6.10 4.46 -5.80
N SER A 61 -7.22 3.85 -6.21
CA SER A 61 -7.76 3.98 -7.57
C SER A 61 -8.25 5.40 -7.88
N ILE A 62 -8.72 6.12 -6.85
CA ILE A 62 -9.16 7.51 -6.97
C ILE A 62 -7.94 8.43 -6.98
N LEU A 63 -7.02 8.24 -6.03
CA LEU A 63 -5.84 9.07 -5.85
C LEU A 63 -4.87 9.00 -7.04
N LEU A 64 -4.59 7.79 -7.53
CA LEU A 64 -3.65 7.52 -8.61
C LEU A 64 -4.36 7.38 -9.97
N ASN A 65 -5.56 7.95 -10.13
CA ASN A 65 -6.26 7.92 -11.40
C ASN A 65 -5.38 8.50 -12.52
N GLY A 66 -5.11 7.71 -13.55
CA GLY A 66 -4.22 8.06 -14.66
C GLY A 66 -2.72 7.89 -14.38
N HIS A 67 -2.34 7.50 -13.17
CA HIS A 67 -0.94 7.36 -12.74
C HIS A 67 -0.46 5.91 -12.63
N LEU A 68 -1.37 4.94 -12.73
CA LEU A 68 -1.04 3.51 -12.72
C LEU A 68 -1.08 2.96 -14.14
N THR A 69 -0.17 2.01 -14.44
CA THR A 69 -0.26 1.24 -15.68
C THR A 69 -1.64 0.61 -15.74
N PRO A 70 -2.42 0.78 -16.83
CA PRO A 70 -3.69 0.07 -16.97
C PRO A 70 -3.43 -1.41 -16.72
N PHE A 71 -4.01 -1.95 -15.65
CA PHE A 71 -3.85 -3.36 -15.34
C PHE A 71 -4.28 -4.15 -16.58
N TYR A 72 -3.35 -4.88 -17.19
CA TYR A 72 -3.66 -5.94 -18.13
C TYR A 72 -4.16 -7.12 -17.29
N GLY A 73 -5.38 -6.96 -16.78
CA GLY A 73 -5.95 -7.69 -15.65
C GLY A 73 -6.79 -6.77 -14.77
N ASP A 74 -7.62 -5.96 -15.45
CA ASP A 74 -8.76 -5.08 -15.08
C ASP A 74 -8.99 -4.52 -13.65
N GLY A 75 -8.09 -4.68 -12.68
CA GLY A 75 -8.32 -4.21 -11.32
C GLY A 75 -9.56 -4.84 -10.66
N THR A 76 -10.21 -5.83 -11.31
CA THR A 76 -11.26 -6.63 -10.70
C THR A 76 -10.59 -7.75 -9.92
N SER A 77 -10.03 -7.40 -8.77
CA SER A 77 -10.29 -8.33 -7.69
C SER A 77 -11.81 -8.39 -7.54
N PRO A 78 -12.42 -9.59 -7.46
CA PRO A 78 -13.81 -9.70 -7.07
C PRO A 78 -14.03 -8.76 -5.89
N THR A 79 -15.15 -8.05 -5.94
CA THR A 79 -15.69 -7.08 -4.97
C THR A 79 -15.76 -7.56 -3.52
N LEU A 80 -15.07 -8.65 -3.16
CA LEU A 80 -15.12 -9.34 -1.88
C LEU A 80 -14.28 -8.71 -0.76
N THR A 81 -13.59 -7.59 -0.98
CA THR A 81 -13.06 -6.76 0.12
C THR A 81 -13.14 -5.24 -0.15
N ASN A 82 -14.10 -4.78 -0.95
CA ASN A 82 -14.40 -3.34 -1.10
C ASN A 82 -15.37 -2.84 -0.01
N ASN A 83 -15.10 -3.15 1.26
CA ASN A 83 -15.76 -2.42 2.34
C ASN A 83 -15.01 -1.12 2.55
N PHE A 84 -15.53 -0.08 1.90
CA PHE A 84 -15.15 1.33 2.06
C PHE A 84 -15.55 1.85 3.45
N ASP A 85 -14.94 1.38 4.53
CA ASP A 85 -15.38 1.76 5.89
C ASP A 85 -14.32 2.48 6.72
N ASP A 86 -13.53 3.38 6.11
CA ASP A 86 -12.90 4.44 6.92
C ASP A 86 -13.94 5.50 7.34
N ALA A 87 -15.08 5.58 6.62
CA ALA A 87 -16.24 6.38 7.02
C ALA A 87 -17.02 5.79 8.21
N PHE A 88 -16.79 4.52 8.55
CA PHE A 88 -17.43 3.79 9.64
C PHE A 88 -16.40 3.06 10.49
N TYR A 89 -15.25 3.70 10.77
CA TYR A 89 -14.29 3.16 11.72
C TYR A 89 -15.03 2.77 13.02
N THR A 90 -15.17 1.47 13.22
CA THR A 90 -15.79 0.90 14.40
C THR A 90 -14.65 0.50 15.31
N HIS A 91 -14.63 1.07 16.51
CA HIS A 91 -13.65 0.69 17.53
C HIS A 91 -13.64 -0.84 17.69
N GLY A 92 -12.46 -1.44 17.55
CA GLY A 92 -12.23 -2.88 17.56
C GLY A 92 -12.21 -3.54 16.17
N HIS A 93 -12.39 -2.80 15.08
CA HIS A 93 -12.20 -3.32 13.72
C HIS A 93 -10.73 -3.70 13.48
N SER A 94 -10.50 -4.81 12.76
CA SER A 94 -9.17 -5.24 12.34
C SER A 94 -9.11 -5.42 10.84
N ASP A 95 -8.09 -4.83 10.25
CA ASP A 95 -7.76 -4.93 8.83
C ASP A 95 -6.91 -6.17 8.54
N HIS A 96 -6.65 -7.04 9.53
CA HIS A 96 -5.75 -8.19 9.38
C HIS A 96 -6.09 -9.07 8.17
N ASN A 97 -7.37 -9.40 7.98
CA ASN A 97 -7.82 -10.22 6.84
C ASN A 97 -7.67 -9.50 5.50
N LYS A 98 -7.88 -8.18 5.50
CA LYS A 98 -7.69 -7.31 4.34
C LYS A 98 -6.21 -7.28 3.96
N ASP A 99 -5.33 -7.12 4.95
CA ASP A 99 -3.89 -7.16 4.75
C ASP A 99 -3.39 -8.54 4.30
N ILE A 100 -3.96 -9.66 4.79
CA ILE A 100 -3.64 -11.01 4.26
C ILE A 100 -3.91 -11.05 2.76
N ALA A 101 -5.09 -10.56 2.33
CA ALA A 101 -5.44 -10.53 0.92
C ALA A 101 -4.49 -9.64 0.11
N TYR A 102 -4.04 -8.50 0.67
CA TYR A 102 -3.06 -7.65 0.00
C TYR A 102 -1.68 -8.29 -0.09
N ASN A 103 -1.24 -8.99 0.97
CA ASN A 103 0.03 -9.72 0.98
C ASN A 103 0.03 -10.85 -0.05
N GLN A 104 -1.09 -11.59 -0.17
CA GLN A 104 -1.23 -12.62 -1.20
C GLN A 104 -1.08 -12.03 -2.61
N ARG A 105 -1.71 -10.88 -2.90
CA ARG A 105 -1.58 -10.22 -4.21
C ARG A 105 -0.16 -9.74 -4.49
N PHE A 106 0.56 -9.27 -3.47
CA PHE A 106 1.98 -8.94 -3.58
C PHE A 106 2.81 -10.18 -3.92
N HIS A 107 2.56 -11.32 -3.28
CA HIS A 107 3.20 -12.58 -3.64
C HIS A 107 2.84 -13.06 -5.04
N ASP A 108 1.59 -12.91 -5.47
CA ASP A 108 1.16 -13.25 -6.82
C ASP A 108 1.86 -12.36 -7.87
N ALA A 109 2.06 -11.08 -7.54
CA ALA A 109 2.81 -10.14 -8.38
C ALA A 109 4.29 -10.54 -8.53
N ILE A 110 4.95 -10.93 -7.42
CA ILE A 110 6.35 -11.40 -7.44
C ILE A 110 6.48 -12.73 -8.18
N ASN A 111 5.62 -13.69 -7.85
CA ASN A 111 5.81 -15.09 -8.24
C ASN A 111 5.24 -15.42 -9.61
N SER A 112 4.71 -14.44 -10.35
CA SER A 112 3.89 -14.57 -11.57
C SER A 112 4.26 -15.72 -12.54
N GLN A 113 3.88 -16.93 -12.15
CA GLN A 113 3.65 -18.12 -12.96
C GLN A 113 2.16 -18.49 -12.98
N THR A 114 1.31 -17.79 -12.24
CA THR A 114 -0.09 -18.16 -12.07
C THR A 114 -0.96 -16.91 -11.96
N VAL A 115 -1.74 -16.64 -13.02
CA VAL A 115 -3.20 -16.45 -13.02
C VAL A 115 -3.63 -15.91 -14.40
N GLN A 116 -4.13 -16.80 -15.27
CA GLN A 116 -5.51 -16.77 -15.80
C GLN A 116 -5.76 -17.93 -16.77
N GLN A 117 -6.48 -18.96 -16.30
CA GLN A 117 -7.21 -19.90 -17.16
C GLN A 117 -8.49 -19.25 -17.71
N ARG A 118 -8.39 -18.14 -18.45
CA ARG A 118 -9.50 -17.64 -19.30
C ARG A 118 -9.11 -17.16 -20.69
N SER A 119 -7.83 -17.14 -21.01
CA SER A 119 -7.30 -17.07 -22.38
C SER A 119 -5.86 -17.55 -22.34
N ASN A 120 -5.39 -18.24 -23.38
CA ASN A 120 -4.09 -18.94 -23.44
C ASN A 120 -2.82 -18.04 -23.38
N ALA A 121 -2.78 -17.01 -22.52
CA ALA A 121 -1.60 -16.20 -22.27
C ALA A 121 -1.46 -15.98 -20.75
N ILE A 122 -0.52 -16.70 -20.14
CA ILE A 122 0.00 -16.33 -18.83
C ILE A 122 0.79 -15.03 -19.04
N VAL A 123 0.21 -13.90 -18.66
CA VAL A 123 0.94 -12.63 -18.70
C VAL A 123 1.59 -12.43 -17.33
N ARG A 124 2.89 -12.74 -17.27
CA ARG A 124 3.76 -12.29 -16.17
C ARG A 124 3.78 -10.77 -16.17
N PHE A 125 3.34 -10.15 -15.07
CA PHE A 125 3.64 -8.74 -14.80
C PHE A 125 4.94 -8.67 -14.02
N ASP A 126 6.03 -8.54 -14.77
CA ASP A 126 7.30 -8.07 -14.21
C ASP A 126 7.13 -6.59 -13.88
N TYR A 127 6.76 -6.28 -12.63
CA TYR A 127 6.62 -4.90 -12.18
C TYR A 127 8.00 -4.33 -11.88
N ASP A 128 8.34 -3.20 -12.48
CA ASP A 128 9.56 -2.45 -12.18
C ASP A 128 9.40 -1.62 -10.90
N LEU A 129 8.16 -1.27 -10.54
CA LEU A 129 7.79 -0.55 -9.33
C LEU A 129 6.51 -1.15 -8.75
N PHE A 130 6.55 -1.56 -7.48
CA PHE A 130 5.38 -2.11 -6.81
C PHE A 130 5.24 -1.56 -5.39
N LEU A 131 4.03 -1.18 -5.00
CA LEU A 131 3.69 -0.76 -3.64
C LEU A 131 2.71 -1.74 -3.00
N SER A 132 3.00 -2.20 -1.79
CA SER A 132 2.06 -2.93 -0.95
C SER A 132 1.69 -2.09 0.27
N PHE A 133 0.40 -1.82 0.44
CA PHE A 133 -0.16 -1.05 1.53
C PHE A 133 -0.87 -1.98 2.54
N TYR A 134 -0.70 -1.68 3.83
CA TYR A 134 -1.29 -2.41 4.94
C TYR A 134 -1.83 -1.43 5.98
N GLY A 135 -3.04 -1.69 6.51
CA GLY A 135 -3.74 -0.77 7.41
C GLY A 135 -3.85 -1.24 8.87
N ASP A 136 -3.58 -2.52 9.17
CA ASP A 136 -4.00 -3.09 10.46
C ASP A 136 -3.25 -2.55 11.68
N ILE A 137 -1.99 -2.15 11.55
CA ILE A 137 -1.27 -1.51 12.67
C ILE A 137 -1.93 -0.18 13.04
N ASP A 138 -2.27 0.64 12.04
CA ASP A 138 -2.96 1.92 12.23
C ASP A 138 -4.34 1.69 12.85
N GLY A 139 -5.10 0.76 12.26
CA GLY A 139 -6.40 0.33 12.76
C GLY A 139 -6.36 -0.15 14.21
N GLN A 140 -5.46 -1.06 14.58
CA GLN A 140 -5.36 -1.52 15.97
C GLN A 140 -4.89 -0.42 16.93
N SER A 141 -3.98 0.44 16.49
CA SER A 141 -3.46 1.55 17.31
C SER A 141 -4.54 2.59 17.59
N HIS A 142 -5.40 2.90 16.62
CA HIS A 142 -6.56 3.77 16.81
C HIS A 142 -7.57 3.18 17.81
N SER A 143 -7.79 1.87 17.79
CA SER A 143 -8.76 1.23 18.67
C SER A 143 -8.22 1.07 20.09
N PHE A 144 -6.99 0.59 20.24
CA PHE A 144 -6.51 0.09 21.52
C PHE A 144 -5.29 0.84 22.07
N GLY A 145 -4.73 1.76 21.31
CA GLY A 145 -3.49 2.47 21.65
C GLY A 145 -2.23 1.64 21.35
N VAL A 146 -1.11 2.33 21.19
CA VAL A 146 0.15 1.76 20.65
C VAL A 146 0.74 0.65 21.53
N GLN A 147 0.49 0.69 22.83
CA GLN A 147 1.03 -0.27 23.80
C GLN A 147 0.11 -1.48 24.07
N SER A 148 -0.96 -1.62 23.29
CA SER A 148 -1.92 -2.73 23.44
C SER A 148 -1.40 -4.04 22.86
N SER A 149 -1.92 -5.16 23.38
CA SER A 149 -1.63 -6.49 22.82
C SER A 149 -2.16 -6.64 21.39
N GLN A 150 -3.24 -5.94 21.03
CA GLN A 150 -3.79 -5.90 19.68
C GLN A 150 -2.83 -5.23 18.70
N THR A 151 -2.28 -4.07 19.07
CA THR A 151 -1.28 -3.39 18.25
C THR A 151 -0.01 -4.24 18.13
N GLN A 152 0.44 -4.86 19.22
CA GLN A 152 1.58 -5.78 19.16
C GLN A 152 1.31 -6.97 18.23
N SER A 153 0.13 -7.56 18.27
CA SER A 153 -0.24 -8.65 17.36
C SER A 153 -0.25 -8.20 15.90
N ALA A 154 -0.78 -7.00 15.60
CA ALA A 154 -0.75 -6.44 14.25
C ALA A 154 0.69 -6.22 13.76
N ILE A 155 1.57 -5.72 14.63
CA ILE A 155 3.02 -5.59 14.35
C ILE A 155 3.63 -6.95 14.03
N ASP A 156 3.40 -7.96 14.86
CA ASP A 156 3.96 -9.30 14.67
C ASP A 156 3.51 -9.90 13.33
N HIS A 157 2.23 -9.71 12.95
CA HIS A 157 1.72 -10.10 11.64
C HIS A 157 2.43 -9.36 10.49
N LYS A 158 2.71 -8.04 10.61
CA LYS A 158 3.42 -7.30 9.55
C LYS A 158 4.88 -7.67 9.46
N VAL A 159 5.54 -7.98 10.58
CA VAL A 159 6.91 -8.50 10.58
C VAL A 159 6.98 -9.84 9.84
N ALA A 160 5.98 -10.70 9.99
CA ALA A 160 5.88 -11.95 9.22
C ALA A 160 5.78 -11.66 7.71
N PHE A 161 4.88 -10.76 7.29
CA PHE A 161 4.71 -10.39 5.87
C PHE A 161 5.98 -9.79 5.26
N VAL A 162 6.68 -8.91 5.99
CA VAL A 162 7.96 -8.36 5.55
C VAL A 162 9.01 -9.45 5.35
N ARG A 163 9.10 -10.42 6.28
CA ARG A 163 10.04 -11.56 6.15
C ARG A 163 9.69 -12.43 4.94
N GLU A 164 8.42 -12.76 4.76
CA GLU A 164 7.93 -13.52 3.60
C GLU A 164 8.25 -12.80 2.29
N GLY A 165 8.02 -11.49 2.22
CA GLY A 165 8.32 -10.66 1.06
C GLY A 165 9.80 -10.59 0.72
N ILE A 166 10.67 -10.38 1.71
CA ILE A 166 12.12 -10.40 1.52
C ILE A 166 12.58 -11.76 0.98
N ASN A 167 12.06 -12.86 1.52
CA ASN A 167 12.39 -14.21 1.06
C ASN A 167 11.95 -14.43 -0.40
N ALA A 168 10.73 -14.03 -0.75
CA ALA A 168 10.18 -14.16 -2.10
C ALA A 168 11.00 -13.33 -3.12
N ILE A 169 11.33 -12.08 -2.78
CA ILE A 169 12.17 -11.21 -3.62
C ILE A 169 13.58 -11.78 -3.76
N THR A 170 14.19 -12.27 -2.67
CA THR A 170 15.53 -12.87 -2.72
C THR A 170 15.56 -14.08 -3.66
N ALA A 171 14.52 -14.90 -3.63
CA ALA A 171 14.38 -16.03 -4.55
C ALA A 171 14.18 -15.57 -6.01
N LEU A 172 13.36 -14.53 -6.24
CA LEU A 172 13.17 -13.94 -7.56
C LEU A 172 14.49 -13.38 -8.12
N ASP A 173 15.20 -12.56 -7.36
CA ASP A 173 16.47 -11.96 -7.77
C ASP A 173 17.52 -13.02 -8.10
N ALA A 174 17.60 -14.10 -7.32
CA ALA A 174 18.50 -15.21 -7.58
C ALA A 174 18.19 -15.94 -8.91
N THR A 175 16.92 -16.09 -9.26
CA THR A 175 16.50 -16.81 -10.49
C THR A 175 16.54 -15.95 -11.74
N THR A 176 16.31 -14.64 -11.61
CA THR A 176 16.25 -13.69 -12.74
C THR A 176 17.54 -12.92 -12.96
N GLN A 177 18.52 -13.04 -12.04
CA GLN A 177 19.76 -12.26 -12.03
C GLN A 177 19.49 -10.74 -11.96
N THR A 178 18.35 -10.35 -11.37
CA THR A 178 18.01 -8.94 -11.08
C THR A 178 18.45 -8.57 -9.67
N ARG A 179 18.30 -7.28 -9.35
CA ARG A 179 18.42 -6.77 -7.99
C ARG A 179 17.23 -5.89 -7.68
N THR A 180 16.44 -6.30 -6.70
CA THR A 180 15.28 -5.56 -6.23
C THR A 180 15.69 -4.67 -5.04
N VAL A 181 15.17 -3.44 -5.01
CA VAL A 181 15.27 -2.56 -3.85
C VAL A 181 13.97 -2.65 -3.06
N PHE A 182 14.04 -3.21 -1.85
CA PHE A 182 12.89 -3.33 -0.96
C PHE A 182 12.91 -2.22 0.09
N ILE A 183 11.84 -1.42 0.14
CA ILE A 183 11.69 -0.29 1.06
C ILE A 183 10.50 -0.55 1.96
N VAL A 184 10.72 -0.51 3.28
CA VAL A 184 9.66 -0.52 4.29
C VAL A 184 9.53 0.89 4.85
N THR A 185 8.31 1.43 4.86
CA THR A 185 8.03 2.80 5.27
C THR A 185 6.61 2.92 5.80
N SER A 186 6.30 4.05 6.43
CA SER A 186 4.96 4.45 6.84
C SER A 186 4.74 5.94 6.51
N ASP A 187 3.47 6.31 6.45
CA ASP A 187 2.98 7.67 6.27
C ASP A 187 3.06 8.52 7.55
N HIS A 188 2.80 7.92 8.71
CA HIS A 188 2.92 8.57 10.01
C HIS A 188 3.16 7.58 11.16
N GLY A 189 3.30 8.11 12.37
CA GLY A 189 3.29 7.35 13.62
C GLY A 189 1.95 7.42 14.35
N HIS A 190 1.94 6.95 15.60
CA HIS A 190 0.85 7.13 16.56
C HIS A 190 1.30 7.76 17.90
N VAL A 191 0.37 8.46 18.56
CA VAL A 191 0.48 8.80 19.98
C VAL A 191 0.00 7.65 20.87
N ASN A 192 0.51 7.56 22.11
CA ASN A 192 0.25 6.42 23.02
C ASN A 192 -1.22 6.03 23.18
N VAL A 193 -2.11 7.03 23.27
CA VAL A 193 -3.56 6.82 23.51
C VAL A 193 -4.32 6.34 22.27
N GLY A 194 -3.64 6.17 21.13
CA GLY A 194 -4.28 6.00 19.82
C GLY A 194 -4.56 7.35 19.18
N GLY A 195 -4.50 7.40 17.84
CA GLY A 195 -4.58 8.65 17.08
C GLY A 195 -3.28 9.03 16.38
N HIS A 196 -3.42 9.87 15.35
CA HIS A 196 -2.32 10.32 14.50
C HIS A 196 -1.31 11.19 15.25
N GLY A 197 -0.01 10.97 15.02
CA GLY A 197 1.08 11.78 15.58
C GLY A 197 2.28 10.94 15.98
N GLY A 198 3.35 11.56 16.46
CA GLY A 198 4.61 10.84 16.75
C GLY A 198 5.52 10.70 15.53
N ASP A 199 6.77 10.34 15.78
CA ASP A 199 7.78 10.15 14.73
C ASP A 199 7.58 8.80 14.04
N ALA A 200 7.77 8.76 12.72
CA ALA A 200 7.79 7.55 11.89
C ALA A 200 9.22 7.10 11.56
#